data_AF-A0A060LA04-F1
#
_entry.id   AF-A0A060LA04-F1
#
_cell.length_a   1.000
_cell.length_b   1.000
_cell.length_c   1.000
_cell.angle_alpha   90.00
_cell.angle_beta   90.00
_cell.angle_gamma   90.00
#
_symmetry.space_group_name_H-M   'P 1'
#
loop_
_entity.id
_entity.type
_entity.pdbx_description
1 polymer ?
#
loop_
_entity_poly.entity_id
_entity_poly.type
_entity_poly.pdbx_seq_one_letter_code
_entity_poly.pdbx_strand_id
1 'polypeptide(L)'
;ANKNSIKIIGEETPNDAQGYFVYDSKKSGSITTSHLRFGPQPIRAPYLIGDGQAQFVACHQFNFLERIDMLRYASPDGVLLLNSPYAPDEIWGHLPTEVSKAIRQKGLHLWVIDAIAVATATGM
;
A
#
# COMPACT_ATOMS: atom_id res chain seq x y z
N ALA A 1 -6.26 -10.17 -4.56
CA ALA A 1 -6.73 -9.39 -3.39
C ALA A 1 -7.53 -8.17 -3.83
N ASN A 2 -6.89 -7.12 -4.38
CA ASN A 2 -7.52 -5.81 -4.61
C ASN A 2 -8.84 -5.80 -5.39
N LYS A 3 -8.94 -6.54 -6.51
CA LYS A 3 -10.21 -6.67 -7.27
C LYS A 3 -11.33 -7.26 -6.41
N ASN A 4 -11.01 -8.22 -5.54
CA ASN A 4 -11.98 -8.81 -4.62
C ASN A 4 -12.38 -7.82 -3.53
N SER A 5 -11.44 -7.07 -2.97
CA SER A 5 -11.74 -6.01 -1.99
C SER A 5 -12.67 -4.94 -2.57
N ILE A 6 -12.46 -4.55 -3.83
CA ILE A 6 -13.35 -3.60 -4.53
C ILE A 6 -14.77 -4.17 -4.63
N LYS A 7 -14.89 -5.44 -5.03
CA LYS A 7 -16.17 -6.12 -5.13
C LYS A 7 -16.89 -6.17 -3.78
N ILE A 8 -16.20 -6.65 -2.74
CA ILE A 8 -16.76 -6.76 -1.39
C ILE A 8 -17.21 -5.39 -0.89
N ILE A 9 -16.39 -4.34 -0.99
CA ILE A 9 -16.77 -3.02 -0.48
C ILE A 9 -17.91 -2.40 -1.30
N GLY A 10 -17.88 -2.54 -2.62
CA GLY A 10 -18.92 -1.98 -3.50
C GLY A 10 -20.26 -2.72 -3.45
N GLU A 11 -20.26 -4.01 -3.10
CA GLU A 11 -21.50 -4.82 -2.98
C GLU A 11 -22.04 -4.84 -1.54
N GLU A 12 -21.18 -4.84 -0.53
CA GLU A 12 -21.56 -5.02 0.89
C GLU A 12 -21.64 -3.70 1.68
N THR A 13 -21.37 -2.55 1.04
CA THR A 13 -21.48 -1.23 1.69
C THR A 13 -22.16 -0.21 0.79
N PRO A 14 -22.69 0.90 1.33
CA PRO A 14 -23.23 1.99 0.52
C PRO A 14 -22.18 2.82 -0.24
N ASN A 15 -20.89 2.50 -0.11
CA ASN A 15 -19.83 3.26 -0.74
C ASN A 15 -19.71 2.90 -2.23
N ASP A 16 -19.49 3.91 -3.05
CA ASP A 16 -18.97 3.73 -4.39
C ASP A 16 -17.51 3.23 -4.32
N ALA A 17 -17.12 2.42 -5.30
CA ALA A 17 -15.83 1.74 -5.33
C ALA A 17 -15.19 1.82 -6.72
N GLN A 18 -13.96 2.34 -6.78
CA GLN A 18 -13.19 2.47 -8.01
C GLN A 18 -11.82 1.80 -7.86
N GLY A 19 -11.40 1.06 -8.89
CA GLY A 19 -10.07 0.46 -8.96
C GLY A 19 -9.41 0.66 -10.33
N TYR A 20 -8.14 1.02 -10.32
CA TYR A 20 -7.29 1.06 -11.50
C TYR A 20 -5.95 0.36 -11.22
N PHE A 21 -5.45 -0.39 -12.19
CA PHE A 21 -4.28 -1.25 -12.02
C PHE A 21 -3.23 -0.92 -13.08
N VAL A 22 -2.07 -0.43 -12.63
CA VAL A 22 -0.92 -0.17 -13.48
C VAL A 22 -0.01 -1.39 -13.43
N TYR A 23 0.26 -1.96 -14.58
CA TYR A 23 1.16 -3.10 -14.76
C TYR A 23 2.39 -2.66 -15.54
N ASP A 24 3.55 -3.19 -15.17
CA ASP A 24 4.75 -3.11 -15.99
C ASP A 24 4.65 -4.09 -17.18
N SER A 25 5.32 -3.76 -18.27
CA SER A 25 5.46 -4.53 -19.50
C SER A 25 6.09 -5.92 -19.31
N LYS A 26 6.83 -6.11 -18.21
CA LYS A 26 7.52 -7.37 -17.89
C LYS A 26 6.52 -8.44 -17.45
N LYS A 27 6.68 -9.65 -18.00
CA LYS A 27 5.82 -10.81 -17.72
C LYS A 27 6.11 -11.52 -16.39
N SER A 28 7.26 -11.26 -15.76
CA SER A 28 7.64 -11.82 -14.45
C SER A 28 8.48 -10.82 -13.65
N GLY A 29 8.38 -10.90 -12.31
CA GLY A 29 9.13 -10.02 -11.40
C GLY A 29 8.81 -8.53 -11.55
N SER A 30 7.65 -8.21 -12.08
CA SER A 30 7.25 -6.85 -12.46
C SER A 30 6.50 -6.16 -11.34
N ILE A 31 6.50 -4.83 -11.37
CA ILE A 31 5.80 -4.02 -10.36
C ILE A 31 4.36 -3.84 -10.81
N THR A 32 3.42 -4.07 -9.88
CA THR A 32 2.01 -3.74 -10.07
C THR A 32 1.63 -2.67 -9.04
N THR A 33 1.11 -1.55 -9.51
CA THR A 33 0.56 -0.49 -8.64
C THR A 33 -0.96 -0.52 -8.75
N SER A 34 -1.65 -0.62 -7.62
CA SER A 34 -3.11 -0.60 -7.58
C SER A 34 -3.59 0.71 -6.95
N HIS A 35 -4.45 1.44 -7.65
CA HIS A 35 -5.10 2.65 -7.19
C HIS A 35 -6.55 2.35 -6.86
N LEU A 36 -6.92 2.45 -5.59
CA LEU A 36 -8.26 2.15 -5.11
C LEU A 36 -8.86 3.37 -4.43
N ARG A 37 -10.15 3.64 -4.68
CA ARG A 37 -10.92 4.69 -4.03
C ARG A 37 -12.25 4.12 -3.55
N PHE A 38 -12.65 4.54 -2.36
CA PHE A 38 -13.92 4.17 -1.75
C PHE A 38 -14.54 5.41 -1.12
N GLY A 39 -15.85 5.60 -1.23
CA GLY A 39 -16.52 6.69 -0.55
C GLY A 39 -18.02 6.76 -0.80
N PRO A 40 -18.76 7.53 0.01
CA PRO A 40 -20.23 7.59 -0.05
C PRO A 40 -20.77 8.37 -1.27
N GLN A 41 -19.88 9.06 -2.01
CA GLN A 41 -20.24 9.86 -3.19
C GLN A 41 -19.71 9.19 -4.46
N PRO A 42 -20.41 9.37 -5.61
CA PRO A 42 -19.94 8.84 -6.88
C PRO A 42 -18.51 9.26 -7.23
N ILE A 43 -17.64 8.29 -7.54
CA ILE A 43 -16.22 8.53 -7.80
C ILE A 43 -15.99 8.82 -9.29
N ARG A 44 -15.79 10.10 -9.61
CA ARG A 44 -15.49 10.58 -10.97
C ARG A 44 -14.02 10.99 -11.13
N ALA A 45 -13.11 10.08 -10.78
CA ALA A 45 -11.66 10.31 -10.82
C ALA A 45 -10.95 9.36 -11.80
N PRO A 46 -11.04 9.59 -13.13
CA PRO A 46 -10.39 8.73 -14.14
C PRO A 46 -8.88 9.03 -14.25
N TYR A 47 -8.21 9.22 -13.11
CA TYR A 47 -6.78 9.51 -13.00
C TYR A 47 -6.18 8.75 -11.82
N LEU A 48 -4.86 8.54 -11.86
CA LEU A 48 -4.13 7.83 -10.79
C LEU A 48 -4.21 8.61 -9.47
N ILE A 49 -4.08 7.92 -8.35
CA ILE A 49 -3.92 8.61 -7.06
C ILE A 49 -2.57 9.34 -7.11
N GLY A 50 -2.61 10.65 -6.90
CA GLY A 50 -1.45 11.54 -6.99
C GLY A 50 -0.69 11.67 -5.67
N ASP A 51 0.32 12.54 -5.69
CA ASP A 51 1.19 12.80 -4.55
C ASP A 51 0.38 13.37 -3.37
N GLY A 52 0.61 12.82 -2.18
CA GLY A 52 -0.06 13.25 -0.94
C GLY A 52 -1.55 12.92 -0.84
N GLN A 53 -2.11 12.08 -1.72
CA GLN A 53 -3.56 11.81 -1.79
C GLN A 53 -3.99 10.47 -1.18
N ALA A 54 -3.05 9.53 -0.98
CA ALA A 54 -3.36 8.20 -0.48
C ALA A 54 -3.42 8.19 1.05
N GLN A 55 -4.59 7.95 1.63
CA GLN A 55 -4.72 7.76 3.09
C GLN A 55 -4.16 6.40 3.54
N PHE A 56 -3.98 5.46 2.61
CA PHE A 56 -3.44 4.13 2.87
C PHE A 56 -2.49 3.73 1.74
N VAL A 57 -1.26 3.40 2.11
CA VAL A 57 -0.23 2.87 1.21
C VAL A 57 0.22 1.52 1.75
N ALA A 58 0.18 0.48 0.91
CA ALA A 58 0.68 -0.85 1.26
C ALA A 58 1.86 -1.26 0.37
N CYS A 59 2.92 -1.76 0.99
CA CYS A 59 4.09 -2.31 0.32
C CYS A 59 4.18 -3.80 0.62
N HIS A 60 3.96 -4.63 -0.40
CA HIS A 60 3.91 -6.09 -0.23
C HIS A 60 5.27 -6.77 -0.41
N GLN A 61 6.30 -6.04 -0.85
CA GLN A 61 7.67 -6.53 -0.99
C GLN A 61 8.64 -5.50 -0.42
N PHE A 62 9.33 -5.86 0.67
CA PHE A 62 10.19 -4.95 1.44
C PHE A 62 11.28 -4.28 0.59
N ASN A 63 11.88 -5.01 -0.34
CA ASN A 63 12.94 -4.53 -1.23
C ASN A 63 12.52 -3.38 -2.18
N PHE A 64 11.22 -3.10 -2.31
CA PHE A 64 10.74 -1.96 -3.10
C PHE A 64 11.01 -0.62 -2.43
N LEU A 65 11.20 -0.59 -1.11
CA LEU A 65 11.48 0.65 -0.38
C LEU A 65 12.80 1.31 -0.81
N GLU A 66 13.77 0.53 -1.31
CA GLU A 66 15.04 1.07 -1.82
C GLU A 66 14.95 1.57 -3.27
N ARG A 67 13.93 1.13 -4.01
CA ARG A 67 13.87 1.29 -5.47
C ARG A 67 12.75 2.21 -5.94
N ILE A 68 11.73 2.40 -5.10
CA ILE A 68 10.49 3.09 -5.47
C ILE A 68 10.14 4.08 -4.38
N ASP A 69 10.05 5.36 -4.75
CA ASP A 69 9.43 6.37 -3.91
C ASP A 69 7.90 6.19 -3.93
N MET A 70 7.42 5.25 -3.13
CA MET A 70 5.98 5.01 -2.94
C MET A 70 5.36 5.95 -1.91
N LEU A 71 6.18 6.50 -0.99
CA LEU A 71 5.68 7.38 0.05
C LEU A 71 5.32 8.76 -0.48
N ARG A 72 5.74 9.16 -1.69
CA ARG A 72 5.21 10.35 -2.36
C ARG A 72 3.68 10.41 -2.38
N TYR A 73 3.00 9.26 -2.55
CA TYR A 73 1.54 9.19 -2.60
C TYR A 73 0.88 9.35 -1.23
N ALA A 74 1.57 9.02 -0.14
CA ALA A 74 0.99 9.03 1.20
C ALA A 74 0.59 10.46 1.62
N SER A 75 -0.66 10.62 2.04
CA SER A 75 -1.14 11.84 2.69
C SER A 75 -0.51 12.01 4.08
N PRO A 76 -0.48 13.24 4.64
CA PRO A 76 -0.21 13.43 6.05
C PRO A 76 -1.12 12.56 6.92
N ASP A 77 -0.60 12.05 8.03
CA ASP A 77 -1.27 11.16 8.99
C ASP A 77 -1.87 9.89 8.35
N GLY A 78 -1.40 9.52 7.16
CA GLY A 78 -1.83 8.33 6.45
C GLY A 78 -1.26 7.05 7.06
N VAL A 79 -1.82 5.91 6.64
CA VAL A 79 -1.36 4.58 7.05
C VAL A 79 -0.35 4.04 6.03
N LEU A 80 0.78 3.53 6.54
CA LEU A 80 1.73 2.74 5.78
C LEU A 80 1.73 1.31 6.31
N LEU A 81 1.33 0.35 5.48
CA LEU A 81 1.42 -1.08 5.79
C LEU A 81 2.60 -1.71 5.04
N LEU A 82 3.55 -2.30 5.77
CA LEU A 82 4.71 -2.97 5.20
C LEU A 82 4.65 -4.47 5.45
N ASN A 83 4.79 -5.25 4.38
CA ASN A 83 5.20 -6.64 4.48
C ASN A 83 6.72 -6.70 4.63
N SER A 84 7.21 -7.16 5.77
CA SER A 84 8.63 -7.19 6.10
C SER A 84 8.99 -8.48 6.83
N PRO A 85 10.17 -9.07 6.59
CA PRO A 85 10.69 -10.17 7.40
C PRO A 85 11.20 -9.71 8.78
N TYR A 86 11.27 -8.40 9.03
CA TYR A 86 11.77 -7.85 10.30
C TYR A 86 10.63 -7.57 11.27
N ALA A 87 10.90 -7.76 12.56
CA ALA A 87 9.94 -7.49 13.62
C ALA A 87 9.64 -5.98 13.75
N PRO A 88 8.45 -5.59 14.27
CA PRO A 88 8.06 -4.18 14.41
C PRO A 88 9.02 -3.31 15.23
N ASP A 89 9.73 -3.89 16.18
CA ASP A 89 10.73 -3.24 17.03
C ASP A 89 12.08 -3.05 16.33
N GLU A 90 12.40 -3.89 15.35
CA GLU A 90 13.66 -3.85 14.60
C GLU A 90 13.55 -3.07 13.28
N ILE A 91 12.33 -2.92 12.74
CA ILE A 91 12.07 -2.39 11.39
C ILE A 91 12.79 -1.07 11.11
N TRP A 92 12.86 -0.17 12.09
CA TRP A 92 13.46 1.16 11.94
C TRP A 92 14.95 1.10 11.58
N GLY A 93 15.67 0.06 11.99
CA GLY A 93 17.07 -0.16 11.61
C GLY A 93 17.25 -0.62 10.17
N HIS A 94 16.19 -1.12 9.53
CA HIS A 94 16.21 -1.68 8.18
C HIS A 94 15.59 -0.75 7.13
N LEU A 95 14.87 0.30 7.55
CA LEU A 95 14.25 1.25 6.63
C LEU A 95 15.31 2.17 6.00
N PRO A 96 15.28 2.39 4.67
CA PRO A 96 16.12 3.41 4.04
C PRO A 96 15.92 4.79 4.68
N THR A 97 16.98 5.60 4.74
CA THR A 97 16.97 6.92 5.39
C THR A 97 15.84 7.81 4.88
N GLU A 98 15.64 7.87 3.57
CA GLU A 98 14.57 8.70 2.96
C GLU A 98 13.17 8.21 3.33
N VAL A 99 12.98 6.89 3.44
CA VAL A 99 11.70 6.29 3.86
C VAL A 99 11.42 6.62 5.32
N SER A 100 12.40 6.41 6.20
CA SER A 100 12.30 6.77 7.63
C SER A 100 12.00 8.25 7.84
N LYS A 101 12.64 9.11 7.06
CA LYS A 101 12.41 10.56 7.09
C LYS A 101 11.00 10.91 6.61
N ALA A 102 10.55 10.34 5.49
CA ALA A 102 9.21 10.57 4.95
C ALA A 102 8.10 10.12 5.92
N ILE A 103 8.27 8.98 6.59
CA ILE A 103 7.35 8.50 7.63
C ILE A 103 7.21 9.53 8.75
N ARG A 104 8.34 10.04 9.28
CA ARG A 104 8.32 11.02 10.38
C ARG A 104 7.76 12.37 9.95
N GLN A 105 8.17 12.87 8.79
CA GLN A 105 7.75 14.18 8.29
C GLN A 105 6.25 14.24 8.00
N LYS A 106 5.67 13.14 7.53
CA LYS A 106 4.25 13.04 7.22
C LYS A 106 3.40 12.53 8.39
N GLY A 107 4.02 12.14 9.52
CA GLY A 107 3.29 11.55 10.65
C GLY A 107 2.63 10.21 10.33
N LEU A 108 3.23 9.39 9.44
CA LEU A 108 2.57 8.17 8.99
C LEU A 108 2.44 7.13 10.11
N HIS A 109 1.27 6.49 10.16
CA HIS A 109 1.03 5.33 11.01
C HIS A 109 1.62 4.08 10.36
N LEU A 110 2.80 3.67 10.84
CA LEU A 110 3.50 2.50 10.34
C LEU A 110 2.96 1.20 10.96
N TRP A 111 2.53 0.27 10.12
CA TRP A 111 2.16 -1.10 10.49
C TRP A 111 3.05 -2.09 9.75
N VAL A 112 3.50 -3.14 10.44
CA VAL A 112 4.43 -4.12 9.91
C VAL A 112 3.89 -5.52 10.15
N ILE A 113 4.00 -6.38 9.14
CA ILE A 113 3.63 -7.79 9.22
C ILE A 113 4.65 -8.63 8.43
N ASP A 114 5.03 -9.79 8.96
CA ASP A 114 5.67 -10.83 8.16
C ASP A 114 4.59 -11.76 7.59
N ALA A 115 4.08 -11.40 6.41
CA ALA A 115 3.03 -12.18 5.76
C ALA A 115 3.51 -13.56 5.30
N ILE A 116 4.82 -13.74 5.06
CA ILE A 116 5.40 -15.02 4.64
C ILE A 116 5.46 -16.00 5.82
N ALA A 117 5.90 -15.52 6.99
CA ALA A 117 5.89 -16.32 8.21
C ALA A 117 4.46 -16.74 8.58
N VAL A 118 3.50 -15.81 8.49
CA VAL A 118 2.08 -16.11 8.74
C VAL A 118 1.55 -17.15 7.75
N ALA A 119 1.79 -16.97 6.45
CA ALA A 119 1.35 -17.93 5.43
C ALA A 119 1.92 -19.33 5.70
N THR A 120 3.23 -19.41 5.95
CA THR A 120 3.94 -20.67 6.26
C THR A 120 3.38 -21.36 7.49
N ALA A 121 3.14 -20.62 8.58
CA ALA A 121 2.58 -21.16 9.83
C ALA A 121 1.16 -21.72 9.64
N THR A 122 0.43 -21.22 8.65
CA THR A 122 -0.95 -21.65 8.34
C THR A 122 -1.05 -22.64 7.16
N GLY A 123 0.08 -23.01 6.54
CA GLY A 123 0.10 -23.90 5.37
C GLY A 123 -0.45 -23.28 4.09
N MET A 124 -0.36 -21.95 3.95
CA MET A 124 -0.73 -21.19 2.75
C MET A 124 0.47 -20.84 1.88
#